data_AF-A0A925SL59-F1
#
_entry.id   AF-A0A925SL59-F1
#
_cell.length_a   1.000
_cell.length_b   1.000
_cell.length_c   1.000
_cell.angle_alpha   90.00
_cell.angle_beta   90.00
_cell.angle_gamma   90.00
#
_symmetry.space_group_name_H-M   'P 1'
#
loop_
_entity.id
_entity.type
_entity.pdbx_description
1 polymer ?
#
loop_
_entity_poly.entity_id
_entity_poly.type
_entity_poly.pdbx_seq_one_letter_code
_entity_poly.pdbx_strand_id
1 'polypeptide(L)'
;MKWVGIAAALVVAAAALGLLLYREAVGREIADIGSRLVSEAALAHPDDAETTSGIRLAPILCERVFDLRANMVAHALKGAELDALWQHCQRIADIASGLDKIERQAP
;
A
#
# COMPACT_ATOMS: atom_id res chain seq x y z
N MET A 1 24.43 -38.70 -6.78
CA MET A 1 23.05 -38.30 -7.18
C MET A 1 22.13 -38.01 -5.99
N LYS A 2 22.02 -38.87 -4.95
CA LYS A 2 21.18 -38.60 -3.76
C LYS A 2 21.45 -37.26 -3.06
N TRP A 3 22.72 -36.93 -2.82
CA TRP A 3 23.12 -35.68 -2.17
C TRP A 3 22.75 -34.42 -2.97
N VAL A 4 22.80 -34.49 -4.30
CA VAL A 4 22.39 -33.39 -5.18
C VAL A 4 20.87 -33.17 -5.08
N GLY A 5 20.09 -34.25 -5.01
CA GLY A 5 18.64 -34.16 -4.80
C GLY A 5 18.27 -33.55 -3.45
N ILE A 6 18.99 -33.92 -2.39
CA ILE A 6 18.78 -33.35 -1.04
C ILE A 6 19.15 -31.86 -1.02
N ALA A 7 20.30 -31.49 -1.60
CA ALA A 7 20.73 -30.10 -1.67
C ALA A 7 19.73 -29.23 -2.44
N ALA A 8 19.23 -29.71 -3.60
CA ALA A 8 18.22 -28.99 -4.37
C ALA A 8 16.91 -28.81 -3.59
N ALA A 9 16.46 -29.84 -2.87
CA ALA A 9 15.25 -29.76 -2.04
C ALA A 9 15.37 -28.72 -0.92
N LEU A 10 16.54 -28.63 -0.28
CA LEU A 10 16.80 -27.64 0.77
C LEU A 10 16.78 -26.20 0.24
N VAL A 11 17.33 -25.96 -0.95
CA VAL A 11 17.30 -24.63 -1.59
C VAL A 11 15.86 -24.21 -1.89
N VAL A 12 15.05 -25.13 -2.45
CA VAL A 12 13.63 -24.85 -2.74
C VAL A 12 12.85 -24.59 -1.45
N ALA A 13 13.07 -25.38 -0.40
CA ALA A 13 12.43 -25.17 0.90
C ALA A 13 12.81 -23.80 1.51
N ALA A 14 14.07 -23.41 1.45
CA ALA A 14 14.53 -22.12 1.95
C ALA A 14 13.91 -20.94 1.17
N ALA A 15 13.83 -21.06 -0.17
CA ALA A 15 13.19 -20.04 -1.02
C ALA A 15 11.69 -19.92 -0.72
N ALA A 16 10.99 -21.04 -0.54
CA ALA A 16 9.57 -21.04 -0.19
C ALA A 16 9.31 -20.39 1.18
N LEU A 17 10.16 -20.67 2.18
CA LEU A 17 10.09 -20.03 3.48
C LEU A 17 10.36 -18.52 3.38
N GLY A 18 11.37 -18.12 2.62
CA GLY A 18 11.67 -16.71 2.37
C GLY A 18 10.48 -15.96 1.75
N LEU A 19 9.81 -16.58 0.78
CA LEU A 19 8.62 -16.01 0.14
C LEU A 19 7.44 -15.86 1.11
N LEU A 20 7.21 -16.86 1.98
CA LEU A 20 6.18 -16.80 3.02
C LEU A 20 6.45 -15.65 4.01
N LEU A 21 7.68 -15.54 4.51
CA LEU A 21 8.07 -14.46 5.43
C LEU A 21 7.94 -13.08 4.77
N TYR A 22 8.31 -12.96 3.50
CA TYR A 22 8.16 -11.73 2.75
C TYR A 22 6.69 -11.35 2.54
N ARG A 23 5.83 -12.32 2.22
CA ARG A 23 4.37 -12.12 2.10
C ARG A 23 3.76 -11.57 3.40
N GLU A 24 4.15 -12.11 4.55
CA GLU A 24 3.71 -11.63 5.87
C GLU A 24 4.25 -10.24 6.20
N ALA A 25 5.49 -9.93 5.81
CA ALA A 25 6.06 -8.59 5.97
C ALA A 25 5.29 -7.55 5.16
N VAL A 26 5.06 -7.80 3.87
CA VAL A 26 4.28 -6.91 3.00
C VAL A 26 2.84 -6.76 3.52
N GLY A 27 2.22 -7.84 3.97
CA GLY A 27 0.88 -7.78 4.58
C GLY A 27 0.81 -6.88 5.80
N ARG A 28 1.80 -6.95 6.69
CA ARG A 28 1.89 -6.07 7.87
C ARG A 28 2.12 -4.62 7.49
N GLU A 29 2.93 -4.36 6.47
CA GLU A 29 3.21 -3.01 6.00
C GLU A 29 1.98 -2.37 5.36
N ILE A 30 1.25 -3.12 4.53
CA ILE A 30 -0.06 -2.71 3.97
C ILE A 30 -1.05 -2.38 5.09
N ALA A 31 -1.13 -3.23 6.13
CA ALA A 31 -2.03 -3.00 7.26
C ALA A 31 -1.63 -1.77 8.09
N ASP A 32 -0.32 -1.59 8.35
CA ASP A 32 0.19 -0.41 9.07
C ASP A 32 -0.11 0.88 8.28
N ILE A 33 0.18 0.89 6.97
CA ILE A 33 -0.12 2.03 6.11
C ILE A 33 -1.63 2.32 6.09
N GLY A 34 -2.47 1.30 5.89
CA GLY A 34 -3.92 1.45 5.87
C GLY A 34 -4.50 1.94 7.20
N SER A 35 -3.88 1.61 8.34
CA SER A 35 -4.30 2.08 9.66
C SER A 35 -3.96 3.54 9.95
N ARG A 36 -2.96 4.11 9.24
CA ARG A 36 -2.47 5.48 9.43
C ARG A 36 -2.97 6.46 8.38
N LEU A 37 -3.44 5.94 7.24
CA LEU A 37 -4.08 6.73 6.21
C LEU A 37 -5.43 7.24 6.71
N VAL A 38 -5.81 8.42 6.21
CA VAL A 38 -7.07 9.08 6.54
C VAL A 38 -8.22 8.25 5.98
N SER A 39 -9.14 7.80 6.85
CA SER A 39 -10.29 7.02 6.40
C SER A 39 -11.16 7.77 5.37
N GLU A 40 -11.86 7.02 4.50
CA GLU A 40 -12.83 7.60 3.54
C GLU A 40 -13.90 8.46 4.23
N ALA A 41 -14.33 8.07 5.44
CA ALA A 41 -15.31 8.85 6.22
C ALA A 41 -14.73 10.20 6.67
N ALA A 42 -13.45 10.24 7.05
CA ALA A 42 -12.78 11.47 7.39
C ALA A 42 -12.57 12.36 6.14
N LEU A 43 -12.30 11.76 4.98
CA LEU A 43 -12.20 12.48 3.70
C LEU A 43 -13.50 13.18 3.27
N ALA A 44 -14.67 12.76 3.78
CA ALA A 44 -15.93 13.47 3.57
C ALA A 44 -15.99 14.83 4.30
N HIS A 45 -15.15 15.02 5.32
CA HIS A 45 -15.02 16.25 6.10
C HIS A 45 -13.56 16.73 6.09
N PRO A 46 -13.03 17.16 4.92
CA PRO A 46 -11.61 17.49 4.76
C PRO A 46 -11.18 18.72 5.56
N ASP A 47 -12.12 19.60 5.92
CA ASP A 47 -11.87 20.83 6.67
C ASP A 47 -11.73 20.60 8.19
N ASP A 48 -12.00 19.37 8.69
CA ASP A 48 -11.76 19.02 10.09
C ASP A 48 -10.25 19.00 10.37
N ALA A 49 -9.84 19.56 11.52
CA ALA A 49 -8.43 19.72 11.87
C ALA A 49 -7.66 18.38 11.96
N GLU A 50 -8.34 17.33 12.40
CA GLU A 50 -7.79 15.98 12.49
C GLU A 50 -7.58 15.37 11.08
N THR A 51 -8.57 15.53 10.19
CA THR A 51 -8.49 15.10 8.79
C THR A 51 -7.40 15.87 8.04
N THR A 52 -7.32 17.19 8.21
CA THR A 52 -6.28 18.03 7.58
C THR A 52 -4.88 17.58 7.99
N SER A 53 -4.69 17.24 9.28
CA SER A 53 -3.40 16.76 9.78
C SER A 53 -3.03 15.41 9.16
N GLY A 54 -4.00 14.50 9.03
CA GLY A 54 -3.80 13.22 8.35
C GLY A 54 -3.52 13.36 6.85
N ILE A 55 -4.22 14.27 6.15
CA ILE A 55 -3.99 14.56 4.72
C ILE A 55 -2.56 15.07 4.49
N ARG A 56 -2.01 15.89 5.40
CA ARG A 56 -0.61 16.34 5.30
C ARG A 56 0.42 15.23 5.48
N LEU A 57 0.09 14.18 6.24
CA LEU A 57 0.98 13.03 6.46
C LEU A 57 0.84 11.96 5.38
N ALA A 58 -0.27 11.99 4.62
CA ALA A 58 -0.57 11.02 3.57
C ALA A 58 0.52 10.90 2.48
N PRO A 59 1.21 11.95 2.01
CA PRO A 59 2.23 11.81 0.96
C PRO A 59 3.33 10.80 1.30
N ILE A 60 3.79 10.78 2.55
CA ILE A 60 4.84 9.85 3.01
C ILE A 60 4.33 8.41 2.98
N LEU A 61 3.07 8.18 3.37
CA LEU A 61 2.46 6.86 3.34
C LEU A 61 2.20 6.41 1.89
N CYS A 62 1.77 7.33 1.04
CA CYS A 62 1.49 7.06 -0.37
C CYS A 62 2.74 6.78 -1.20
N GLU A 63 3.88 7.40 -0.87
CA GLU A 63 5.18 7.06 -1.44
C GLU A 63 5.57 5.61 -1.10
N ARG A 64 5.37 5.17 0.15
CA ARG A 64 5.60 3.76 0.53
C ARG A 64 4.71 2.79 -0.23
N VAL A 65 3.43 3.15 -0.44
CA VAL A 65 2.52 2.34 -1.27
C VAL A 65 3.02 2.27 -2.71
N PHE A 66 3.51 3.38 -3.27
CA PHE A 66 4.11 3.41 -4.61
C PHE A 66 5.32 2.47 -4.71
N ASP A 67 6.23 2.53 -3.74
CA ASP A 67 7.42 1.68 -3.71
C ASP A 67 7.07 0.20 -3.61
N LEU A 68 6.12 -0.16 -2.73
CA LEU A 68 5.62 -1.52 -2.62
C LEU A 68 4.92 -1.98 -3.90
N ARG A 69 4.17 -1.10 -4.57
CA ARG A 69 3.52 -1.39 -5.84
C ARG A 69 4.53 -1.58 -6.98
N ALA A 70 5.60 -0.79 -7.01
CA ALA A 70 6.68 -0.91 -7.99
C ALA A 70 7.51 -2.19 -7.79
N ASN A 71 7.50 -2.76 -6.59
CA ASN A 71 8.14 -4.04 -6.31
C ASN A 71 7.34 -5.20 -6.93
N MET A 72 7.92 -5.87 -7.92
CA MET A 72 7.28 -6.99 -8.63
C MET A 72 6.85 -8.14 -7.72
N VAL A 73 7.62 -8.47 -6.67
CA VAL A 73 7.30 -9.59 -5.78
C VAL A 73 6.16 -9.20 -4.85
N ALA A 74 6.19 -7.99 -4.27
CA ALA A 74 5.10 -7.49 -3.45
C ALA A 74 3.80 -7.37 -4.26
N HIS A 75 3.87 -6.83 -5.48
CA HIS A 75 2.73 -6.73 -6.38
C HIS A 75 2.19 -8.10 -6.80
N ALA A 76 3.04 -9.09 -7.07
CA ALA A 76 2.60 -10.45 -7.35
C ALA A 76 1.88 -11.11 -6.15
N LEU A 77 2.26 -10.76 -4.93
CA LEU A 77 1.69 -11.34 -3.71
C LEU A 77 0.42 -10.61 -3.21
N LYS A 78 0.35 -9.30 -3.41
CA LYS A 78 -0.61 -8.37 -2.78
C LYS A 78 -1.07 -7.23 -3.71
N GLY A 79 -1.05 -7.46 -5.02
CA GLY A 79 -1.31 -6.42 -6.03
C GLY A 79 -2.67 -5.75 -5.87
N ALA A 80 -3.73 -6.51 -5.62
CA ALA A 80 -5.07 -5.95 -5.44
C ALA A 80 -5.16 -5.02 -4.21
N GLU A 81 -4.55 -5.40 -3.09
CA GLU A 81 -4.51 -4.56 -1.89
C GLU A 81 -3.66 -3.30 -2.10
N LEU A 82 -2.54 -3.41 -2.80
CA LEU A 82 -1.67 -2.28 -3.14
C LEU A 82 -2.34 -1.31 -4.12
N ASP A 83 -3.07 -1.83 -5.12
CA ASP A 83 -3.83 -1.01 -6.06
C ASP A 83 -4.98 -0.27 -5.36
N ALA A 84 -5.68 -0.93 -4.43
CA ALA A 84 -6.73 -0.29 -3.63
C ALA A 84 -6.17 0.82 -2.74
N LEU A 85 -5.05 0.60 -2.06
CA LEU A 85 -4.35 1.63 -1.29
C LEU A 85 -3.88 2.78 -2.18
N TRP A 86 -3.36 2.48 -3.38
CA TRP A 86 -2.92 3.50 -4.32
C TRP A 86 -4.09 4.39 -4.79
N GLN A 87 -5.24 3.80 -5.12
CA GLN A 87 -6.44 4.57 -5.48
C GLN A 87 -6.92 5.47 -4.33
N HIS A 88 -6.85 4.96 -3.09
CA HIS A 88 -7.16 5.76 -1.91
C HIS A 88 -6.18 6.95 -1.75
N CYS A 89 -4.89 6.71 -1.96
CA CYS A 89 -3.87 7.76 -2.00
C CYS A 89 -4.13 8.82 -3.08
N GLN A 90 -4.59 8.42 -4.27
CA GLN A 90 -4.97 9.37 -5.33
C GLN A 90 -6.13 10.26 -4.88
N ARG A 91 -7.19 9.68 -4.29
CA ARG A 91 -8.30 10.46 -3.72
C ARG A 91 -7.85 11.48 -2.69
N ILE A 92 -6.92 11.10 -1.81
CA ILE A 92 -6.36 12.04 -0.82
C ILE A 92 -5.62 13.19 -1.51
N ALA A 93 -4.83 12.90 -2.56
CA ALA A 93 -4.11 13.92 -3.31
C ALA A 93 -5.05 14.87 -4.07
N ASP A 94 -6.13 14.35 -4.65
CA ASP A 94 -7.15 15.14 -5.35
C ASP A 94 -7.85 16.11 -4.38
N ILE A 95 -8.19 15.64 -3.18
CA ILE A 95 -8.76 16.49 -2.11
C ILE A 95 -7.73 17.52 -1.61
N ALA A 96 -6.49 17.10 -1.38
CA ALA A 96 -5.42 17.99 -0.89
C ALA A 96 -5.07 19.11 -1.88
N SER A 97 -5.11 18.81 -3.17
CA SER A 97 -4.89 19.79 -4.25
C SER A 97 -6.11 20.67 -4.55
N GLY A 98 -7.27 20.34 -3.96
CA GLY A 98 -8.54 21.02 -4.21
C GLY A 98 -9.17 20.70 -5.57
N LEU A 99 -8.67 19.66 -6.26
CA LEU A 99 -9.23 19.19 -7.54
C LEU A 99 -10.69 18.74 -7.37
N ASP A 100 -11.03 18.16 -6.21
CA ASP A 100 -12.37 17.72 -5.87
C ASP A 100 -13.41 18.87 -5.83
N LYS A 101 -12.97 20.09 -5.51
CA LYS A 101 -13.81 21.30 -5.49
C LYS A 101 -14.05 21.81 -6.91
N ILE A 102 -13.10 21.57 -7.82
CA ILE A 102 -13.20 21.97 -9.24
C ILE A 102 -14.18 21.04 -9.97
N GLU A 103 -14.10 19.72 -9.76
CA GLU A 103 -15.07 18.77 -10.35
C GLU A 103 -16.50 19.04 -9.89
N ARG A 104 -16.70 19.40 -8.62
CA ARG A 104 -18.02 19.74 -8.08
C ARG A 104 -18.59 21.08 -8.56
N GLN A 105 -17.76 21.95 -9.12
CA GLN A 105 -18.16 23.25 -9.66
C GLN A 105 -18.29 23.24 -11.20
N ALA A 106 -17.94 22.13 -11.85
CA ALA A 106 -18.16 21.98 -13.28
C ALA A 106 -19.67 21.89 -13.59
N PRO A 107 -20.20 22.68 -14.55
CA PRO A 107 -21.63 22.85 -14.82
C PRO A 107 -22.31 21.62 -15.43
#